data_AF-A0A023FW04-F1
#
_entry.id   AF-A0A023FW04-F1
#
_cell.length_a   1.000
_cell.length_b   1.000
_cell.length_c   1.000
_cell.angle_alpha   90.00
_cell.angle_beta   90.00
_cell.angle_gamma   90.00
#
_symmetry.space_group_name_H-M   'P 1'
#
loop_
_entity.id
_entity.type
_entity.pdbx_description
1 polymer ?
#
loop_
_entity_poly.entity_id
_entity_poly.type
_entity_poly.pdbx_seq_one_letter_code
_entity_poly.pdbx_strand_id
1 'polypeptide(L)'
;MGKAKTKKHASRRNNPTGMPSTRDIEEDSELQDGNVTSSSVDDLPNMLQGGNAEDRECAACIMANFAKDPATCESLLKASIIRTAAPLLLDKNRAVRHSIAGALRNISAISHEACNALIDFDVMTPLVRLLEEYNSPWQPTESQEKIDSKTEIFYEAVNLLWNLCESNETSVSVFNHKRLWTVLLPCLNVDKYGAKIATVVGQCLHTVSEDNAELAESMSDLKASSGIFQTLSQEPGMVLLQVLSAGILINITEVQKVPMASALLPVISVLANALSLPSA
;
A
#
# COMPACT_ATOMS: atom_id res chain seq x y z
N MET A 1 27.50 -19.88 55.03
CA MET A 1 26.64 -20.92 54.43
C MET A 1 25.67 -20.24 53.46
N GLY A 2 26.02 -20.15 52.17
CA GLY A 2 25.14 -19.57 51.15
C GLY A 2 25.43 -20.22 49.80
N LYS A 3 24.52 -21.07 49.32
CA LYS A 3 24.65 -21.77 48.03
C LYS A 3 23.94 -20.95 46.95
N ALA A 4 24.70 -20.45 45.98
CA ALA A 4 24.16 -19.87 44.74
C ALA A 4 23.62 -20.98 43.83
N LYS A 5 22.40 -20.81 43.29
CA LYS A 5 21.79 -21.72 42.30
C LYS A 5 22.05 -21.19 40.88
N THR A 6 22.84 -21.92 40.11
CA THR A 6 23.02 -21.74 38.66
C THR A 6 21.80 -22.27 37.90
N LYS A 7 21.19 -21.45 37.04
CA LYS A 7 20.12 -21.87 36.12
C LYS A 7 20.71 -22.70 34.97
N LYS A 8 20.23 -23.93 34.77
CA LYS A 8 20.62 -24.80 33.65
C LYS A 8 19.82 -24.42 32.39
N HIS A 9 20.50 -24.27 31.26
CA HIS A 9 19.86 -24.22 29.95
C HIS A 9 19.21 -25.58 29.62
N ALA A 10 17.91 -25.56 29.34
CA ALA A 10 17.20 -26.72 28.84
C ALA A 10 17.47 -26.90 27.34
N SER A 11 17.90 -28.10 26.96
CA SER A 11 18.15 -28.51 25.57
C SER A 11 16.85 -28.54 24.76
N ARG A 12 16.86 -27.96 23.55
CA ARG A 12 15.75 -28.02 22.59
C ARG A 12 15.55 -29.46 22.13
N ARG A 13 14.36 -30.03 22.40
CA ARG A 13 13.93 -31.32 21.85
C ARG A 13 13.64 -31.13 20.36
N ASN A 14 14.23 -31.99 19.52
CA ASN A 14 13.93 -32.06 18.10
C ASN A 14 12.46 -32.50 17.89
N ASN A 15 11.66 -31.67 17.21
CA ASN A 15 10.28 -31.96 16.84
C ASN A 15 10.21 -32.40 15.36
N PRO A 16 10.01 -33.69 15.05
CA PRO A 16 10.14 -34.24 13.69
C PRO A 16 8.88 -34.07 12.82
N THR A 17 7.83 -33.39 13.28
CA THR A 17 6.56 -33.22 12.54
C THR A 17 6.28 -31.78 12.07
N GLY A 18 7.14 -30.81 12.37
CA GLY A 18 7.09 -29.46 11.76
C GLY A 18 5.86 -28.60 12.04
N MET A 19 4.92 -29.05 12.87
CA MET A 19 3.74 -28.29 13.27
C MET A 19 4.06 -27.47 14.53
N PRO A 20 3.86 -26.13 14.53
CA PRO A 20 4.04 -25.29 15.72
C PRO A 20 3.09 -25.73 16.83
N SER A 21 3.59 -25.91 18.05
CA SER A 21 2.74 -26.08 19.24
C SER A 21 1.98 -24.78 19.52
N THR A 22 0.80 -24.83 20.13
CA THR A 22 0.09 -23.62 20.60
C THR A 22 0.95 -22.75 21.51
N ARG A 23 1.88 -23.36 22.25
CA ARG A 23 2.90 -22.64 23.04
C ARG A 23 3.98 -21.97 22.21
N ASP A 24 4.32 -22.52 21.05
CA ASP A 24 5.27 -21.89 20.13
C ASP A 24 4.60 -20.70 19.41
N ILE A 25 3.29 -20.75 19.17
CA ILE A 25 2.49 -19.64 18.63
C ILE A 25 2.33 -18.51 19.66
N GLU A 26 2.13 -18.88 20.94
CA GLU A 26 2.13 -17.94 22.05
C GLU A 26 3.53 -17.34 22.27
N GLU A 27 4.61 -18.13 22.23
CA GLU A 27 5.98 -17.62 22.35
C GLU A 27 6.38 -16.74 21.15
N ASP A 28 5.94 -17.00 19.91
CA ASP A 28 6.23 -16.13 18.76
C ASP A 28 5.41 -14.82 18.81
N SER A 29 4.23 -14.84 19.46
CA SER A 29 3.45 -13.64 19.78
C SER A 29 4.05 -12.85 20.96
N GLU A 30 4.65 -13.54 21.93
CA GLU A 30 5.31 -12.96 23.11
C GLU A 30 6.73 -12.45 22.81
N LEU A 31 7.40 -12.96 21.78
CA LEU A 31 8.69 -12.44 21.31
C LEU A 31 8.57 -11.11 20.52
N GLN A 32 7.34 -10.67 20.25
CA GLN A 32 7.03 -9.32 19.77
C GLN A 32 6.56 -8.36 20.88
N ASP A 33 6.52 -8.80 22.15
CA ASP A 33 6.19 -7.94 23.28
C ASP A 33 7.44 -7.20 23.82
N GLY A 34 8.10 -6.50 22.90
CA GLY A 34 9.12 -5.52 23.23
C GLY A 34 8.49 -4.28 23.87
N ASN A 35 8.08 -4.39 25.13
CA ASN A 35 7.83 -3.28 26.04
C ASN A 35 6.96 -2.15 25.44
N VAL A 36 5.77 -2.49 24.91
CA VAL A 36 4.76 -1.48 24.63
C VAL A 36 4.23 -1.00 25.98
N THR A 37 4.86 0.06 26.50
CA THR A 37 4.23 0.90 27.52
C THR A 37 2.79 1.14 27.09
N SER A 38 1.81 1.00 27.98
CA SER A 38 0.40 1.31 27.72
C SER A 38 0.22 2.78 27.35
N SER A 39 0.61 3.15 26.13
CA SER A 39 0.62 4.49 25.60
C SER A 39 -0.77 4.78 25.06
N SER A 40 -1.39 5.84 25.57
CA SER A 40 -2.71 6.26 25.07
C SER A 40 -2.56 6.77 23.63
N VAL A 41 -3.63 6.63 22.85
CA VAL A 41 -3.74 7.26 21.51
C VAL A 41 -3.49 8.78 21.61
N ASP A 42 -3.87 9.40 22.73
CA ASP A 42 -3.68 10.84 22.95
C ASP A 42 -2.21 11.26 23.13
N ASP A 43 -1.31 10.34 23.45
CA ASP A 43 0.12 10.62 23.61
C ASP A 43 0.88 10.64 22.27
N LEU A 44 0.28 10.05 21.22
CA LEU A 44 0.92 9.88 19.90
C LEU A 44 1.48 11.18 19.29
N PRO A 45 0.81 12.34 19.33
CA PRO A 45 1.37 13.56 18.75
C PRO A 45 2.73 13.93 19.35
N ASN A 46 2.88 13.78 20.67
CA ASN A 46 4.14 14.08 21.35
C ASN A 46 5.21 13.03 21.02
N MET A 47 4.84 11.75 20.97
CA MET A 47 5.75 10.65 20.67
C MET A 47 6.28 10.72 19.22
N LEU A 48 5.40 11.01 18.27
CA LEU A 48 5.73 11.18 16.85
C LEU A 48 6.67 12.36 16.58
N GLN A 49 6.72 13.33 17.49
CA GLN A 49 7.65 14.46 17.46
C GLN A 49 8.95 14.20 18.21
N GLY A 50 9.23 12.93 18.56
CA GLY A 50 10.46 12.50 19.23
C GLY A 50 11.74 13.02 18.55
N GLY A 51 12.71 13.41 19.39
CA GLY A 51 13.93 14.09 18.95
C GLY A 51 14.91 13.21 18.15
N ASN A 52 14.87 11.89 18.36
CA ASN A 52 15.68 10.91 17.61
C ASN A 52 14.80 10.02 16.71
N ALA A 53 15.43 9.25 15.83
CA ALA A 53 14.71 8.46 14.82
C ALA A 53 14.02 7.23 15.42
N GLU A 54 14.61 6.66 16.47
CA GLU A 54 14.13 5.48 17.18
C GLU A 54 12.82 5.75 17.92
N ASP A 55 12.71 6.90 18.60
CA ASP A 55 11.50 7.34 19.30
C ASP A 55 10.34 7.52 18.31
N ARG A 56 10.61 8.16 17.16
CA ARG A 56 9.60 8.35 16.11
C ARG A 56 9.19 7.04 15.47
N GLU A 57 10.12 6.11 15.28
CA GLU A 57 9.84 4.78 14.75
C GLU A 57 8.95 3.98 15.71
N CYS A 58 9.28 3.98 17.00
CA CYS A 58 8.45 3.37 18.04
C CYS A 58 7.02 3.95 18.02
N ALA A 59 6.89 5.27 17.99
CA ALA A 59 5.60 5.96 17.91
C ALA A 59 4.82 5.60 16.64
N ALA A 60 5.48 5.56 15.49
CA ALA A 60 4.87 5.19 14.21
C ALA A 60 4.40 3.74 14.22
N CYS A 61 5.15 2.82 14.82
CA CYS A 61 4.76 1.42 14.98
C CYS A 61 3.54 1.27 15.89
N ILE A 62 3.46 2.03 16.99
CA ILE A 62 2.28 2.05 17.88
C ILE A 62 1.06 2.56 17.12
N MET A 63 1.19 3.66 16.37
CA MET A 63 0.12 4.18 15.52
C MET A 63 -0.34 3.15 14.48
N ALA A 64 0.60 2.47 13.82
CA ALA A 64 0.29 1.42 12.83
C ALA A 64 -0.42 0.23 13.46
N ASN A 65 -0.10 -0.13 14.70
CA ASN A 65 -0.79 -1.20 15.42
C ASN A 65 -2.22 -0.81 15.82
N PHE A 66 -2.45 0.41 16.31
CA PHE A 66 -3.82 0.91 16.50
C PHE A 66 -4.59 0.93 15.19
N ALA A 67 -3.96 1.37 14.10
CA ALA A 67 -4.62 1.44 12.80
C ALA A 67 -5.07 0.07 12.25
N LYS A 68 -4.60 -1.06 12.80
CA LYS A 68 -5.07 -2.41 12.41
C LYS A 68 -6.42 -2.77 13.02
N ASP A 69 -6.81 -2.15 14.13
CA ASP A 69 -8.08 -2.41 14.80
C ASP A 69 -9.10 -1.30 14.47
N PRO A 70 -10.19 -1.61 13.73
CA PRO A 70 -11.23 -0.65 13.40
C PRO A 70 -11.76 0.15 14.60
N ALA A 71 -11.83 -0.46 15.79
CA ALA A 71 -12.33 0.20 16.99
C ALA A 71 -11.42 1.34 17.48
N THR A 72 -10.10 1.20 17.31
CA THR A 72 -9.14 2.26 17.68
C THR A 72 -8.82 3.21 16.53
N CYS A 73 -9.11 2.78 15.31
CA CYS A 73 -8.89 3.54 14.07
C CYS A 73 -9.65 4.88 14.06
N GLU A 74 -10.91 4.92 14.54
CA GLU A 74 -11.66 6.17 14.70
C GLU A 74 -10.98 7.15 15.67
N SER A 75 -10.36 6.64 16.73
CA SER A 75 -9.68 7.49 17.72
C SER A 75 -8.41 8.15 17.17
N LEU A 76 -7.85 7.61 16.09
CA LEU A 76 -6.70 8.18 15.36
C LEU A 76 -7.10 9.32 14.42
N LEU A 77 -8.38 9.47 14.05
CA LEU A 77 -8.92 10.53 13.19
C LEU A 77 -9.03 11.88 13.90
N LYS A 78 -8.05 12.22 14.75
CA LYS A 78 -7.90 13.52 15.38
C LYS A 78 -6.93 14.36 14.58
N ALA A 79 -7.29 15.62 14.33
CA ALA A 79 -6.45 16.56 13.60
C ALA A 79 -5.02 16.66 14.19
N SER A 80 -4.89 16.63 15.53
CA SER A 80 -3.58 16.68 16.21
C SER A 80 -2.69 15.48 15.90
N ILE A 81 -3.26 14.30 15.70
CA ILE A 81 -2.53 13.07 15.37
C ILE A 81 -2.18 13.08 13.89
N ILE A 82 -3.18 13.22 13.00
CA ILE A 82 -2.96 13.12 11.56
C ILE A 82 -2.06 14.23 11.04
N ARG A 83 -2.23 15.49 11.48
CA ARG A 83 -1.38 16.60 11.05
C ARG A 83 0.06 16.47 11.56
N THR A 84 0.29 15.70 12.62
CA THR A 84 1.63 15.38 13.11
C THR A 84 2.23 14.19 12.35
N ALA A 85 1.42 13.18 12.06
CA ALA A 85 1.85 11.97 11.37
C ALA A 85 2.11 12.18 9.88
N ALA A 86 1.23 12.89 9.16
CA ALA A 86 1.30 13.00 7.70
C ALA A 86 2.65 13.52 7.16
N PRO A 87 3.29 14.57 7.74
CA PRO A 87 4.61 15.01 7.32
C PRO A 87 5.71 13.94 7.46
N LEU A 88 5.53 12.95 8.35
CA LEU A 88 6.47 11.86 8.58
C LEU A 88 6.49 10.82 7.44
N LEU A 89 5.57 10.91 6.47
CA LEU A 89 5.73 10.24 5.17
C LEU A 89 7.05 10.62 4.47
N LEU A 90 7.63 11.76 4.84
CA LEU A 90 8.91 12.26 4.33
C LEU A 90 10.06 12.15 5.34
N ASP A 91 9.89 11.44 6.46
CA ASP A 91 10.92 11.31 7.51
C ASP A 91 12.26 10.78 6.97
N LYS A 92 13.40 11.11 7.57
CA LYS A 92 14.69 10.57 7.11
C LYS A 92 14.82 9.06 7.33
N ASN A 93 14.13 8.51 8.34
CA ASN A 93 14.10 7.10 8.63
C ASN A 93 13.00 6.40 7.79
N ARG A 94 13.39 5.39 7.01
CA ARG A 94 12.48 4.61 6.16
C ARG A 94 11.48 3.78 6.96
N ALA A 95 11.86 3.29 8.13
CA ALA A 95 10.96 2.54 8.99
C ALA A 95 9.80 3.43 9.47
N VAL A 96 10.10 4.67 9.86
CA VAL A 96 9.08 5.69 10.18
C VAL A 96 8.14 5.89 8.98
N ARG A 97 8.69 6.14 7.78
CA ARG A 97 7.86 6.34 6.58
C ARG A 97 6.94 5.16 6.31
N HIS A 98 7.46 3.94 6.40
CA HIS A 98 6.69 2.72 6.13
C HIS A 98 5.54 2.56 7.12
N SER A 99 5.83 2.67 8.43
CA SER A 99 4.82 2.56 9.48
C SER A 99 3.74 3.63 9.37
N ILE A 100 4.12 4.88 9.04
CA ILE A 100 3.16 5.98 8.86
C ILE A 100 2.31 5.76 7.61
N ALA A 101 2.91 5.37 6.49
CA ALA A 101 2.16 5.09 5.26
C ALA A 101 1.16 3.96 5.46
N GLY A 102 1.57 2.86 6.11
CA GLY A 102 0.69 1.74 6.43
C GLY A 102 -0.43 2.13 7.43
N ALA A 103 -0.12 2.94 8.44
CA ALA A 103 -1.12 3.44 9.39
C ALA A 103 -2.18 4.28 8.68
N LEU A 104 -1.77 5.27 7.89
CA LEU A 104 -2.68 6.13 7.13
C LEU A 104 -3.49 5.33 6.11
N ARG A 105 -2.88 4.34 5.44
CA ARG A 105 -3.58 3.43 4.53
C ARG A 105 -4.68 2.67 5.25
N ASN A 106 -4.40 2.11 6.42
CA ASN A 106 -5.43 1.40 7.19
C ASN A 106 -6.54 2.34 7.67
N ILE A 107 -6.20 3.56 8.11
CA ILE A 107 -7.20 4.57 8.50
C ILE A 107 -8.10 4.95 7.32
N SER A 108 -7.52 5.16 6.13
CA SER A 108 -8.31 5.46 4.92
C SER A 108 -9.22 4.32 4.49
N ALA A 109 -8.95 3.07 4.91
CA ALA A 109 -9.77 1.91 4.55
C ALA A 109 -11.00 1.74 5.45
N ILE A 110 -11.16 2.54 6.52
CA ILE A 110 -12.29 2.41 7.45
C ILE A 110 -13.61 2.83 6.79
N SER A 111 -13.64 4.01 6.18
CA SER A 111 -14.84 4.60 5.58
C SER A 111 -14.53 5.79 4.67
N HIS A 112 -15.50 6.21 3.86
CA HIS A 112 -15.38 7.40 3.02
C HIS A 112 -15.20 8.68 3.85
N GLU A 113 -15.82 8.77 5.03
CA GLU A 113 -15.65 9.88 5.96
C GLU A 113 -14.23 9.96 6.51
N ALA A 114 -13.59 8.82 6.77
CA ALA A 114 -12.18 8.77 7.16
C ALA A 114 -11.30 9.36 6.05
N CYS A 115 -11.53 8.97 4.78
CA CYS A 115 -10.84 9.57 3.64
C CYS A 115 -11.03 11.09 3.60
N ASN A 116 -12.26 11.59 3.72
CA ASN A 116 -12.54 13.02 3.73
C ASN A 116 -11.78 13.76 4.84
N ALA A 117 -11.75 13.20 6.06
CA ALA A 117 -10.99 13.78 7.16
C ALA A 117 -9.48 13.81 6.89
N LEU A 118 -8.90 12.77 6.28
CA LEU A 118 -7.49 12.76 5.89
C LEU A 118 -7.18 13.86 4.85
N ILE A 119 -8.09 14.12 3.91
CA ILE A 119 -7.97 15.23 2.95
C ILE A 119 -8.03 16.58 3.66
N ASP A 120 -8.98 16.79 4.57
CA ASP A 120 -9.09 18.02 5.37
C ASP A 120 -7.84 18.29 6.23
N PHE A 121 -7.13 17.23 6.60
CA PHE A 121 -5.86 17.30 7.34
C PHE A 121 -4.61 17.40 6.45
N ASP A 122 -4.80 17.59 5.14
CA ASP A 122 -3.74 17.81 4.14
C ASP A 122 -2.77 16.62 4.00
N VAL A 123 -3.28 15.39 4.06
CA VAL A 123 -2.47 14.17 3.84
C VAL A 123 -1.96 14.06 2.39
N MET A 124 -2.70 14.60 1.42
CA MET A 124 -2.31 14.53 0.01
C MET A 124 -1.00 15.26 -0.28
N THR A 125 -0.70 16.38 0.38
CA THR A 125 0.54 17.14 0.15
C THR A 125 1.81 16.32 0.41
N PRO A 126 2.03 15.73 1.60
CA PRO A 126 3.18 14.87 1.84
C PRO A 126 3.13 13.55 1.05
N LEU A 127 1.95 13.00 0.76
CA LEU A 127 1.82 11.80 -0.05
C LEU A 127 2.27 12.00 -1.50
N VAL A 128 1.80 13.07 -2.15
CA VAL A 128 2.25 13.47 -3.49
C VAL A 128 3.76 13.62 -3.50
N ARG A 129 4.30 14.33 -2.49
CA ARG A 129 5.74 14.58 -2.42
C ARG A 129 6.55 13.29 -2.27
N LEU A 130 6.04 12.32 -1.51
CA LEU A 130 6.65 10.99 -1.36
C LEU A 130 6.66 10.25 -2.69
N LEU A 131 5.52 10.21 -3.40
CA LEU A 131 5.40 9.51 -4.69
C LEU A 131 6.30 10.14 -5.77
N GLU A 132 6.46 11.46 -5.78
CA GLU A 132 7.39 12.15 -6.68
C GLU A 132 8.85 11.68 -6.51
N GLU A 133 9.27 11.19 -5.33
CA GLU A 133 10.63 10.64 -5.13
C GLU A 133 10.89 9.39 -5.98
N TYR A 134 9.82 8.72 -6.44
CA TYR A 134 9.88 7.51 -7.28
C TYR A 134 9.87 7.81 -8.78
N ASN A 135 9.85 9.08 -9.20
CA ASN A 135 9.92 9.49 -10.60
C ASN A 135 11.36 9.38 -11.20
N SER A 136 12.36 9.15 -10.35
CA SER A 136 13.75 8.85 -10.71
C SER A 136 13.91 7.33 -10.98
N PRO A 137 14.96 6.82 -11.69
CA PRO A 137 15.11 5.37 -11.91
C PRO A 137 15.22 4.58 -10.60
N TRP A 138 14.07 4.19 -10.06
CA TRP A 138 13.90 3.24 -8.98
C TRP A 138 13.36 1.92 -9.56
N GLN A 139 13.85 0.82 -8.99
CA GLN A 139 13.38 -0.52 -9.26
C GLN A 139 13.33 -1.29 -7.94
N PRO A 140 12.31 -2.13 -7.73
CA PRO A 140 12.28 -3.08 -6.62
C PRO A 140 13.52 -3.96 -6.61
N THR A 141 14.08 -4.16 -5.41
CA THR A 141 15.22 -5.04 -5.21
C THR A 141 14.71 -6.38 -4.72
N GLU A 142 14.88 -7.43 -5.53
CA GLU A 142 14.65 -8.79 -5.07
C GLU A 142 15.83 -9.25 -4.21
N SER A 143 15.65 -9.28 -2.90
CA SER A 143 16.64 -9.82 -1.96
C SER A 143 15.94 -10.75 -0.98
N GLN A 144 16.48 -11.95 -0.80
CA GLN A 144 15.95 -12.94 0.15
C GLN A 144 16.30 -12.62 1.61
N GLU A 145 17.31 -11.76 1.84
CA GLU A 145 17.86 -11.50 3.17
C GLU A 145 17.42 -10.17 3.78
N LYS A 146 16.96 -9.21 2.96
CA LYS A 146 16.53 -7.88 3.42
C LYS A 146 15.24 -7.44 2.75
N ILE A 147 14.33 -6.93 3.58
CA ILE A 147 13.11 -6.26 3.12
C ILE A 147 13.50 -5.02 2.34
N ASP A 148 13.02 -4.90 1.10
CA ASP A 148 13.16 -3.67 0.32
C ASP A 148 12.19 -2.61 0.84
N SER A 149 12.66 -1.83 1.82
CA SER A 149 11.84 -0.79 2.44
C SER A 149 11.31 0.23 1.43
N LYS A 150 12.00 0.50 0.31
CA LYS A 150 11.50 1.45 -0.69
C LYS A 150 10.27 0.90 -1.41
N THR A 151 10.31 -0.38 -1.75
CA THR A 151 9.18 -1.09 -2.36
C THR A 151 7.99 -1.15 -1.41
N GLU A 152 8.22 -1.47 -0.14
CA GLU A 152 7.15 -1.52 0.85
C GLU A 152 6.54 -0.13 1.13
N ILE A 153 7.36 0.93 1.23
CA ILE A 153 6.84 2.30 1.37
C ILE A 153 5.99 2.70 0.15
N PHE A 154 6.46 2.41 -1.06
CA PHE A 154 5.72 2.73 -2.28
C PHE A 154 4.39 1.98 -2.32
N TYR A 155 4.41 0.69 -1.99
CA TYR A 155 3.21 -0.15 -1.92
C TYR A 155 2.15 0.42 -0.97
N GLU A 156 2.56 0.85 0.23
CA GLU A 156 1.66 1.48 1.20
C GLU A 156 1.14 2.83 0.70
N ALA A 157 2.01 3.65 0.10
CA ALA A 157 1.66 4.96 -0.43
C ALA A 157 0.65 4.89 -1.58
N VAL A 158 0.80 3.93 -2.50
CA VAL A 158 -0.15 3.75 -3.61
C VAL A 158 -1.49 3.23 -3.13
N ASN A 159 -1.53 2.30 -2.16
CA ASN A 159 -2.79 1.87 -1.55
C ASN A 159 -3.50 3.02 -0.83
N LEU A 160 -2.76 3.87 -0.10
CA LEU A 160 -3.33 5.07 0.51
C LEU A 160 -3.90 6.01 -0.56
N LEU A 161 -3.15 6.29 -1.63
CA LEU A 161 -3.62 7.11 -2.75
C LEU A 161 -4.89 6.52 -3.37
N TRP A 162 -4.93 5.21 -3.58
CA TRP A 162 -6.07 4.51 -4.14
C TRP A 162 -7.32 4.72 -3.29
N ASN A 163 -7.26 4.45 -1.98
CA ASN A 163 -8.38 4.65 -1.07
C ASN A 163 -8.90 6.09 -1.07
N LEU A 164 -7.97 7.07 -1.09
CA LEU A 164 -8.31 8.50 -1.11
C LEU A 164 -8.97 8.92 -2.42
N CYS A 165 -8.50 8.40 -3.57
CA CYS A 165 -9.09 8.69 -4.88
C CYS A 165 -10.45 8.02 -5.07
N GLU A 166 -10.63 6.80 -4.58
CA GLU A 166 -11.91 6.08 -4.63
C GLU A 166 -13.01 6.82 -3.84
N SER A 167 -12.63 7.51 -2.77
CA SER A 167 -13.58 8.10 -1.82
C SER A 167 -13.78 9.61 -1.96
N ASN A 168 -12.95 10.33 -2.71
CA ASN A 168 -12.95 11.78 -2.70
C ASN A 168 -12.46 12.42 -4.02
N GLU A 169 -13.32 13.24 -4.64
CA GLU A 169 -13.03 13.94 -5.90
C GLU A 169 -11.86 14.93 -5.81
N THR A 170 -11.62 15.54 -4.64
CA THR A 170 -10.46 16.43 -4.42
C THR A 170 -9.16 15.64 -4.58
N SER A 171 -9.11 14.39 -4.10
CA SER A 171 -7.96 13.51 -4.30
C SER A 171 -7.70 13.25 -5.78
N VAL A 172 -8.77 13.00 -6.56
CA VAL A 172 -8.69 12.81 -8.02
C VAL A 172 -8.21 14.10 -8.71
N SER A 173 -8.72 15.27 -8.30
CA SER A 173 -8.27 16.56 -8.82
C SER A 173 -6.78 16.81 -8.53
N VAL A 174 -6.31 16.50 -7.32
CA VAL A 174 -4.88 16.60 -6.97
C VAL A 174 -4.05 15.60 -7.77
N PHE A 175 -4.51 14.36 -7.92
CA PHE A 175 -3.88 13.33 -8.75
C PHE A 175 -3.66 13.84 -10.17
N ASN A 176 -4.69 14.48 -10.75
CA ASN A 176 -4.65 15.06 -12.09
C ASN A 176 -3.69 16.24 -12.19
N HIS A 177 -3.86 17.22 -11.32
CA HIS A 177 -3.03 18.43 -11.30
C HIS A 177 -1.54 18.11 -11.11
N LYS A 178 -1.22 17.09 -10.30
CA LYS A 178 0.16 16.63 -10.04
C LYS A 178 0.66 15.60 -11.04
N ARG A 179 -0.19 15.13 -11.96
CA ARG A 179 0.13 14.13 -12.98
C ARG A 179 0.73 12.86 -12.40
N LEU A 180 0.18 12.37 -11.28
CA LEU A 180 0.76 11.23 -10.55
C LEU A 180 0.86 9.95 -11.41
N TRP A 181 0.07 9.84 -12.47
CA TRP A 181 0.19 8.78 -13.46
C TRP A 181 1.60 8.67 -14.07
N THR A 182 2.39 9.74 -14.14
CA THR A 182 3.76 9.65 -14.70
C THR A 182 4.67 8.76 -13.86
N VAL A 183 4.42 8.68 -12.55
CA VAL A 183 5.13 7.78 -11.63
C VAL A 183 4.52 6.38 -11.66
N LEU A 184 3.20 6.29 -11.71
CA LEU A 184 2.49 5.01 -11.60
C LEU A 184 2.55 4.16 -12.87
N LEU A 185 2.40 4.76 -14.05
CA LEU A 185 2.32 4.03 -15.31
C LEU A 185 3.49 3.09 -15.60
N PRO A 186 4.77 3.50 -15.43
CA PRO A 186 5.91 2.60 -15.61
C PRO A 186 5.84 1.37 -14.70
N CYS A 187 5.21 1.49 -13.53
CA CYS A 187 5.12 0.43 -12.52
C CYS A 187 4.13 -0.69 -12.87
N LEU A 188 3.36 -0.57 -13.97
CA LEU A 188 2.57 -1.67 -14.53
C LEU A 188 3.43 -2.77 -15.20
N ASN A 189 4.72 -2.50 -15.46
CA ASN A 189 5.62 -3.49 -16.01
C ASN A 189 6.00 -4.54 -14.93
N VAL A 190 5.36 -5.70 -15.00
CA VAL A 190 5.55 -6.82 -14.07
C VAL A 190 7.00 -7.32 -14.06
N ASP A 191 7.66 -7.40 -15.21
CA ASP A 191 9.04 -7.89 -15.30
C ASP A 191 10.03 -6.99 -14.55
N LYS A 192 9.70 -5.70 -14.44
CA LYS A 192 10.56 -4.69 -13.80
C LYS A 192 10.18 -4.40 -12.35
N TYR A 193 8.88 -4.44 -12.01
CA TYR A 193 8.37 -4.01 -10.71
C TYR A 193 7.72 -5.13 -9.88
N GLY A 194 7.53 -6.30 -10.46
CA GLY A 194 6.87 -7.43 -9.83
C GLY A 194 5.34 -7.30 -9.78
N ALA A 195 4.66 -8.43 -9.67
CA ALA A 195 3.19 -8.51 -9.70
C ALA A 195 2.52 -7.76 -8.54
N LYS A 196 3.14 -7.71 -7.35
CA LYS A 196 2.63 -7.00 -6.16
C LYS A 196 2.45 -5.51 -6.45
N ILE A 197 3.47 -4.87 -7.04
CA ILE A 197 3.45 -3.43 -7.33
C ILE A 197 2.56 -3.14 -8.53
N ALA A 198 2.65 -3.95 -9.59
CA ALA A 198 1.81 -3.78 -10.76
C ALA A 198 0.32 -3.88 -10.42
N THR A 199 -0.07 -4.80 -9.53
CA THR A 199 -1.47 -4.97 -9.09
C THR A 199 -2.00 -3.73 -8.35
N VAL A 200 -1.31 -3.24 -7.32
CA VAL A 200 -1.79 -2.05 -6.56
C VAL A 200 -1.84 -0.81 -7.44
N VAL A 201 -0.88 -0.66 -8.34
CA VAL A 201 -0.86 0.43 -9.33
C VAL A 201 -2.04 0.29 -10.30
N GLY A 202 -2.32 -0.92 -10.77
CA GLY A 202 -3.47 -1.21 -11.64
C GLY A 202 -4.80 -0.90 -10.97
N GLN A 203 -4.95 -1.24 -9.69
CA GLN A 203 -6.15 -0.90 -8.90
C GLN A 203 -6.33 0.62 -8.79
N CYS A 204 -5.28 1.34 -8.40
CA CYS A 204 -5.33 2.80 -8.31
C CYS A 204 -5.65 3.44 -9.67
N LEU A 205 -4.99 3.00 -10.74
CA LEU A 205 -5.16 3.54 -12.09
C LEU A 205 -6.55 3.23 -12.65
N HIS A 206 -7.11 2.06 -12.33
CA HIS A 206 -8.47 1.68 -12.70
C HIS A 206 -9.47 2.67 -12.12
N THR A 207 -9.44 2.90 -10.80
CA THR A 207 -10.30 3.88 -10.11
C THR A 207 -10.18 5.28 -10.73
N VAL A 208 -8.98 5.84 -10.82
CA VAL A 208 -8.79 7.23 -11.30
C VAL A 208 -9.01 7.40 -12.80
N SER A 209 -9.18 6.30 -13.55
CA SER A 209 -9.50 6.34 -14.99
C SER A 209 -10.98 6.47 -15.29
N GLU A 210 -11.85 6.14 -14.32
CA GLU A 210 -13.29 6.31 -14.47
C GLU A 210 -13.63 7.80 -14.64
N ASP A 211 -14.38 8.11 -15.70
CA ASP A 211 -14.81 9.47 -16.06
C ASP A 211 -13.71 10.56 -16.11
N ASN A 212 -12.44 10.18 -16.35
CA ASN A 212 -11.31 11.10 -16.27
C ASN A 212 -10.73 11.49 -17.65
N ALA A 213 -11.16 12.63 -18.18
CA ALA A 213 -10.69 13.16 -19.46
C ALA A 213 -9.20 13.53 -19.49
N GLU A 214 -8.68 14.13 -18.42
CA GLU A 214 -7.27 14.56 -18.36
C GLU A 214 -6.32 13.37 -18.44
N LEU A 215 -6.66 12.29 -17.72
CA LEU A 215 -5.92 11.05 -17.79
C LEU A 215 -6.06 10.39 -19.16
N ALA A 216 -7.28 10.32 -19.70
CA ALA A 216 -7.55 9.73 -21.01
C ALA A 216 -6.77 10.42 -22.14
N GLU A 217 -6.69 11.76 -22.14
CA GLU A 217 -5.89 12.52 -23.12
C GLU A 217 -4.40 12.17 -23.01
N SER A 218 -3.88 12.07 -21.79
CA SER A 218 -2.48 11.71 -21.52
C SER A 218 -2.14 10.26 -21.89
N MET A 219 -3.14 9.37 -21.89
CA MET A 219 -2.98 7.94 -22.13
C MET A 219 -3.09 7.54 -23.62
N SER A 220 -3.34 8.49 -24.52
CA SER A 220 -3.37 8.29 -25.97
C SER A 220 -2.13 7.55 -26.49
N ASP A 221 -0.96 7.89 -25.94
CA ASP A 221 0.34 7.32 -26.30
C ASP A 221 0.55 5.92 -25.70
N LEU A 222 -0.15 5.59 -24.61
CA LEU A 222 -0.02 4.29 -23.92
C LEU A 222 -0.69 3.15 -24.67
N LYS A 223 -1.64 3.43 -25.58
CA LYS A 223 -2.16 2.43 -26.53
C LYS A 223 -1.03 1.79 -27.38
N ALA A 224 0.09 2.47 -27.58
CA ALA A 224 1.27 1.90 -28.25
C ALA A 224 2.06 0.91 -27.36
N SER A 225 1.86 0.97 -26.04
CA SER A 225 2.47 0.06 -25.04
C SER A 225 1.59 -1.13 -24.66
N SER A 226 0.54 -1.42 -25.44
CA SER A 226 -0.49 -2.45 -25.27
C SER A 226 -0.01 -3.90 -25.09
N GLY A 227 1.31 -4.15 -25.06
CA GLY A 227 1.88 -5.48 -24.85
C GLY A 227 1.60 -6.05 -23.46
N ILE A 228 1.32 -5.21 -22.46
CA ILE A 228 1.10 -5.65 -21.06
C ILE A 228 -0.14 -6.56 -20.94
N PHE A 229 -1.13 -6.44 -21.85
CA PHE A 229 -2.45 -7.05 -21.67
C PHE A 229 -2.71 -8.26 -22.59
N GLN A 230 -1.82 -8.53 -23.54
CA GLN A 230 -2.08 -9.51 -24.61
C GLN A 230 -1.71 -10.95 -24.23
N THR A 231 -0.88 -11.15 -23.21
CA THR A 231 -0.41 -12.49 -22.82
C THR A 231 -1.32 -13.08 -21.76
N LEU A 232 -2.30 -13.89 -22.15
CA LEU A 232 -3.18 -14.62 -21.23
C LEU A 232 -2.37 -15.47 -20.23
N SER A 233 -2.63 -15.28 -18.94
CA SER A 233 -2.03 -16.09 -17.86
C SER A 233 -3.11 -16.91 -17.15
N GLN A 234 -2.72 -18.01 -16.51
CA GLN A 234 -3.59 -18.78 -15.62
C GLN A 234 -3.31 -18.48 -14.14
N GLU A 235 -2.28 -17.70 -13.85
CA GLU A 235 -1.94 -17.32 -12.49
C GLU A 235 -2.93 -16.25 -11.98
N PRO A 236 -3.62 -16.44 -10.84
CA PRO A 236 -4.66 -15.52 -10.38
C PRO A 236 -4.22 -14.06 -10.27
N GLY A 237 -2.98 -13.80 -9.79
CA GLY A 237 -2.44 -12.45 -9.68
C GLY A 237 -2.25 -11.77 -11.04
N MET A 238 -1.74 -12.52 -12.01
CA MET A 238 -1.59 -12.04 -13.39
C MET A 238 -2.95 -11.83 -14.05
N VAL A 239 -3.92 -12.71 -13.81
CA VAL A 239 -5.29 -12.56 -14.34
C VAL A 239 -5.96 -11.30 -13.77
N LEU A 240 -5.82 -11.02 -12.47
CA LEU A 240 -6.31 -9.79 -11.87
C LEU A 240 -5.71 -8.55 -12.56
N LEU A 241 -4.40 -8.54 -12.78
CA LEU A 241 -3.73 -7.45 -13.48
C LEU A 241 -4.26 -7.26 -14.91
N GLN A 242 -4.52 -8.36 -15.62
CA GLN A 242 -5.12 -8.31 -16.96
C GLN A 242 -6.53 -7.72 -16.93
N VAL A 243 -7.36 -8.09 -15.95
CA VAL A 243 -8.70 -7.54 -15.78
C VAL A 243 -8.66 -6.05 -15.45
N LEU A 244 -7.81 -5.63 -14.50
CA LEU A 244 -7.62 -4.21 -14.15
C LEU A 244 -7.22 -3.39 -15.38
N SER A 245 -6.31 -3.93 -16.16
CA SER A 245 -5.82 -3.30 -17.37
C SER A 245 -6.87 -3.17 -18.47
N ALA A 246 -7.67 -4.23 -18.65
CA ALA A 246 -8.82 -4.20 -19.52
C ALA A 246 -9.82 -3.12 -19.11
N GLY A 247 -10.10 -3.00 -17.80
CA GLY A 247 -10.94 -1.94 -17.24
C GLY A 247 -10.40 -0.53 -17.50
N ILE A 248 -9.10 -0.30 -17.25
CA ILE A 248 -8.44 0.98 -17.55
C ILE A 248 -8.59 1.34 -19.04
N LEU A 249 -8.38 0.37 -19.93
CA LEU A 249 -8.53 0.60 -21.37
C LEU A 249 -9.97 0.94 -21.74
N ILE A 250 -10.96 0.25 -21.17
CA ILE A 250 -12.38 0.54 -21.38
C ILE A 250 -12.68 1.98 -20.95
N ASN A 251 -12.34 2.35 -19.71
CA ASN A 251 -12.59 3.68 -19.14
C ASN A 251 -12.01 4.78 -20.03
N ILE A 252 -10.75 4.64 -20.47
CA ILE A 252 -10.11 5.60 -21.37
C ILE A 252 -10.81 5.65 -22.74
N THR A 253 -11.17 4.51 -23.32
CA THR A 253 -11.83 4.47 -24.64
C THR A 253 -13.22 5.08 -24.62
N GLU A 254 -13.96 4.92 -23.52
CA GLU A 254 -15.28 5.48 -23.31
C GLU A 254 -15.21 7.01 -23.29
N VAL A 255 -14.29 7.57 -22.50
CA VAL A 255 -14.08 9.02 -22.39
C VAL A 255 -13.61 9.61 -23.73
N GLN A 256 -12.71 8.94 -24.44
CA GLN A 256 -12.25 9.38 -25.76
C GLN A 256 -13.30 9.22 -26.88
N LYS A 257 -14.45 8.57 -26.60
CA LYS A 257 -15.50 8.26 -27.59
C LYS A 257 -14.98 7.51 -28.82
N VAL A 258 -13.92 6.72 -28.64
CA VAL A 258 -13.32 5.89 -29.71
C VAL A 258 -14.18 4.63 -29.88
N PRO A 259 -14.38 4.12 -31.11
CA PRO A 259 -15.13 2.89 -31.32
C PRO A 259 -14.56 1.73 -30.48
N MET A 260 -15.35 1.24 -29.52
CA MET A 260 -14.91 0.20 -28.57
C MET A 260 -14.58 -1.15 -29.23
N ALA A 261 -15.03 -1.39 -30.47
CA ALA A 261 -14.91 -2.69 -31.13
C ALA A 261 -13.46 -3.23 -31.20
N SER A 262 -12.46 -2.37 -31.40
CA SER A 262 -11.05 -2.79 -31.43
C SER A 262 -10.44 -3.01 -30.04
N ALA A 263 -10.97 -2.34 -29.00
CA ALA A 263 -10.53 -2.50 -27.62
C ALA A 263 -11.21 -3.69 -26.93
N LEU A 264 -12.43 -4.04 -27.33
CA LEU A 264 -13.25 -5.09 -26.73
C LEU A 264 -12.73 -6.50 -27.01
N LEU A 265 -12.11 -6.76 -28.17
CA LEU A 265 -11.66 -8.11 -28.53
C LEU A 265 -10.62 -8.67 -27.54
N PRO A 266 -9.55 -7.94 -27.18
CA PRO A 266 -8.63 -8.35 -26.10
C PRO A 266 -9.30 -8.45 -24.73
N VAL A 267 -10.29 -7.60 -24.44
CA VAL A 267 -10.98 -7.62 -23.15
C VAL A 267 -11.84 -8.88 -23.00
N ILE A 268 -12.55 -9.28 -24.06
CA ILE A 268 -13.39 -10.47 -24.06
C ILE A 268 -12.56 -11.73 -23.78
N SER A 269 -11.36 -11.86 -24.36
CA SER A 269 -10.49 -13.01 -24.10
C SER A 269 -9.97 -13.03 -22.66
N VAL A 270 -9.59 -11.86 -22.11
CA VAL A 270 -9.17 -11.73 -20.71
C VAL A 270 -10.31 -12.10 -19.74
N LEU A 271 -11.51 -11.57 -19.97
CA LEU A 271 -12.67 -11.86 -19.12
C LEU A 271 -13.10 -13.32 -19.22
N ALA A 272 -13.13 -13.90 -20.42
CA ALA A 272 -13.43 -15.31 -20.61
C ALA A 272 -12.41 -16.20 -19.88
N ASN A 273 -11.13 -15.84 -19.94
CA ASN A 273 -10.07 -16.53 -19.22
C ASN A 273 -10.26 -16.42 -17.70
N ALA A 274 -10.52 -15.22 -17.18
CA ALA A 274 -10.75 -15.00 -15.75
C ALA A 274 -11.96 -15.79 -15.21
N LEU A 275 -13.06 -15.81 -15.97
CA LEU A 275 -14.27 -16.57 -15.62
C LEU A 275 -14.10 -18.09 -15.75
N SER A 276 -13.07 -18.55 -16.47
CA SER A 276 -12.77 -19.98 -16.62
C SER A 276 -11.90 -20.55 -15.50
N LEU A 277 -11.36 -19.70 -14.63
CA LEU A 277 -10.60 -20.15 -13.46
C LEU A 277 -11.51 -20.89 -12.48
N PRO A 278 -11.07 -22.02 -11.91
CA PRO A 278 -11.85 -22.75 -10.93
C PRO A 278 -12.11 -21.88 -9.70
N SER A 279 -13.33 -21.93 -9.18
CA SER A 279 -13.68 -21.31 -7.90
C SER A 279 -12.77 -21.85 -6.80
N ALA A 280 -12.09 -20.96 -6.08
CA ALA A 280 -11.31 -21.30 -4.89
C ALA A 280 -12.18 -21.83 -3.75
#